data_AF-A0AAU9RQV9-F1
#
_entry.id   AF-A0AAU9RQV9-F1
#
_cell.length_a   1.000
_cell.length_b   1.000
_cell.length_c   1.000
_cell.angle_alpha   90.00
_cell.angle_beta   90.00
_cell.angle_gamma   90.00
#
_symmetry.space_group_name_H-M   'P 1'
#
loop_
_entity.id
_entity.type
_entity.pdbx_description
1 polymer ?
#
loop_
_entity_poly.entity_id
_entity_poly.type
_entity_poly.pdbx_seq_one_letter_code
_entity_poly.pdbx_strand_id
1 'polypeptide(L)'
;MGGLKRKIKIEKVENKSIKSVYFTKRRDGLFRKASELCRLSPATQIAILATPPSSNSHASFYTFGHSSVDHVVSSLLNDQSPFQTNQGNRSGLGYWWEDEGLDRSENVDELKDATEAITRMVSNLRLRVDTVMEK
;
A
#
# COMPACT_ATOMS: atom_id res chain seq x y z
N MET A 1 -2.63 37.55 -7.86
CA MET A 1 -3.93 38.00 -7.30
C MET A 1 -4.67 36.81 -6.69
N GLY A 2 -4.62 36.62 -5.37
CA GLY A 2 -5.41 35.60 -4.68
C GLY A 2 -6.82 36.13 -4.39
N GLY A 3 -7.85 35.60 -5.05
CA GLY A 3 -9.23 35.94 -4.72
C GLY A 3 -9.60 35.49 -3.29
N LEU A 4 -10.47 36.25 -2.62
CA LEU A 4 -10.95 35.89 -1.28
C LEU A 4 -11.69 34.54 -1.32
N LYS A 5 -11.40 33.67 -0.35
CA LYS A 5 -12.14 32.40 -0.17
C LYS A 5 -13.57 32.73 0.27
N ARG A 6 -14.55 32.19 -0.46
CA ARG A 6 -15.98 32.28 -0.11
C ARG A 6 -16.54 30.89 0.15
N LYS A 7 -17.50 30.79 1.07
CA LYS A 7 -18.29 29.58 1.26
C LYS A 7 -19.12 29.32 0.00
N ILE A 8 -19.15 28.07 -0.44
CA ILE A 8 -19.92 27.61 -1.60
C ILE A 8 -20.80 26.44 -1.20
N LYS A 9 -21.91 26.24 -1.92
CA LYS A 9 -22.81 25.10 -1.71
C LYS A 9 -22.16 23.81 -2.23
N ILE A 10 -22.44 22.67 -1.57
CA ILE A 10 -21.98 21.35 -2.01
C ILE A 10 -22.98 20.81 -3.03
N GLU A 11 -22.88 21.31 -4.25
CA GLU A 11 -23.69 20.90 -5.39
C GLU A 11 -22.84 20.82 -6.65
N LYS A 12 -23.39 20.25 -7.72
CA LYS A 12 -22.69 20.10 -8.99
C LYS A 12 -22.44 21.47 -9.62
N VAL A 13 -21.18 21.74 -9.97
CA VAL A 13 -20.79 22.96 -10.69
C VAL A 13 -21.01 22.76 -12.18
N GLU A 14 -21.95 23.51 -12.76
CA GLU A 14 -22.29 23.41 -14.19
C GLU A 14 -21.28 24.13 -15.10
N ASN A 15 -20.67 25.22 -14.62
CA ASN A 15 -19.68 25.94 -15.40
C ASN A 15 -18.39 25.11 -15.56
N LYS A 16 -18.10 24.68 -16.80
CA LYS A 16 -16.97 23.82 -17.14
C LYS A 16 -15.60 24.38 -16.73
N SER A 17 -15.36 25.68 -16.90
CA SER A 17 -14.06 26.28 -16.55
C SER A 17 -13.85 26.31 -15.04
N ILE A 18 -14.88 26.70 -14.28
CA ILE A 18 -14.87 26.69 -12.81
C ILE A 18 -14.73 25.25 -12.30
N LYS A 19 -15.49 24.30 -12.87
CA LYS A 19 -15.44 22.88 -12.51
C LYS A 19 -14.03 22.31 -12.69
N SER A 20 -13.36 22.62 -13.80
CA SER A 20 -11.99 22.17 -14.06
C SER A 20 -11.00 22.72 -13.03
N VAL A 21 -11.06 24.02 -12.73
CA VAL A 21 -10.20 24.65 -11.72
C VAL A 21 -10.46 24.08 -10.33
N TYR A 22 -11.74 23.86 -9.97
CA TYR A 22 -12.12 23.28 -8.69
C TYR A 22 -11.64 21.84 -8.57
N PHE A 23 -11.82 21.05 -9.64
CA PHE A 23 -11.35 19.66 -9.70
C PHE A 23 -9.85 19.60 -9.41
N THR A 24 -9.03 20.33 -10.16
CA THR A 24 -7.57 20.33 -9.98
C THR A 24 -7.19 20.73 -8.55
N LYS A 25 -7.70 21.86 -8.05
CA LYS A 25 -7.37 22.34 -6.69
C LYS A 25 -7.83 21.39 -5.58
N ARG A 26 -9.03 20.82 -5.71
CA ARG A 26 -9.58 19.90 -4.70
C ARG A 26 -8.88 18.55 -4.74
N ARG A 27 -8.59 18.02 -5.93
CA ARG A 27 -7.82 16.79 -6.11
C ARG A 27 -6.44 16.93 -5.46
N ASP A 28 -5.72 18.01 -5.76
CA ASP A 28 -4.38 18.23 -5.21
C ASP A 28 -4.42 18.42 -3.69
N GLY A 29 -5.42 19.14 -3.18
CA GLY A 29 -5.64 19.28 -1.74
C GLY A 29 -5.99 17.96 -1.05
N LEU A 30 -6.80 17.11 -1.70
CA LEU A 30 -7.15 15.78 -1.23
C LEU A 30 -5.92 14.87 -1.19
N PHE A 31 -5.10 14.86 -2.24
CA PHE A 31 -3.86 14.07 -2.30
C PHE A 31 -2.88 14.49 -1.22
N ARG A 32 -2.72 15.80 -1.01
CA ARG A 32 -1.90 16.32 0.09
C ARG A 32 -2.40 15.84 1.45
N LYS A 33 -3.71 15.90 1.71
CA LYS A 33 -4.28 15.44 2.97
C LYS A 33 -4.14 13.93 3.16
N ALA A 34 -4.32 13.15 2.10
CA ALA A 34 -4.08 11.72 2.13
C ALA A 34 -2.61 11.39 2.45
N SER A 35 -1.66 12.10 1.84
CA SER A 35 -0.23 11.96 2.16
C SER A 35 0.10 12.35 3.61
N GLU A 36 -0.50 13.42 4.14
CA GLU A 36 -0.36 13.80 5.55
C GLU A 36 -0.90 12.70 6.47
N LEU A 37 -2.04 12.08 6.15
CA LEU A 37 -2.59 10.95 6.91
C LEU A 37 -1.70 9.71 6.88
N CYS A 38 -1.18 9.34 5.70
CA CYS A 38 -0.25 8.24 5.53
C CYS A 38 0.98 8.38 6.43
N ARG A 39 1.47 9.62 6.57
CA ARG A 39 2.61 9.93 7.45
C ARG A 39 2.26 9.82 8.94
N LEU A 40 1.04 10.19 9.33
CA LEU A 40 0.60 10.13 10.72
C LEU A 40 0.25 8.70 11.17
N SER A 41 -0.17 7.86 10.23
CA SER A 41 -0.63 6.50 10.49
C SER A 41 0.06 5.51 9.54
N PRO A 42 1.23 4.96 9.91
CA PRO A 42 2.03 4.08 9.05
C PRO A 42 1.31 2.79 8.62
N ALA A 43 0.31 2.35 9.38
CA ALA A 43 -0.49 1.17 9.08
C ALA A 43 -1.66 1.45 8.11
N THR A 44 -1.87 2.69 7.68
CA THR A 44 -3.01 3.07 6.83
C THR A 44 -2.66 2.93 5.35
N GLN A 45 -3.39 2.06 4.66
CA GLN A 45 -3.37 1.95 3.21
C GLN A 45 -4.46 2.82 2.59
N ILE A 46 -4.11 3.64 1.60
CA ILE A 46 -5.04 4.55 0.93
C ILE A 46 -4.85 4.43 -0.57
N ALA A 47 -5.95 4.31 -1.32
CA ALA A 47 -5.97 4.54 -2.76
C ALA A 47 -7.10 5.51 -3.12
N ILE A 48 -6.81 6.46 -4.01
CA ILE A 48 -7.77 7.45 -4.50
C ILE A 48 -7.74 7.40 -6.03
N LEU A 49 -8.90 7.18 -6.64
CA LEU A 49 -9.08 7.24 -8.09
C LEU A 49 -10.06 8.38 -8.40
N ALA A 50 -9.60 9.39 -9.12
CA ALA A 50 -10.40 10.54 -9.52
C ALA A 50 -10.57 10.55 -11.04
N THR A 51 -11.81 10.36 -11.49
CA THR A 51 -12.16 10.48 -12.91
C THR A 51 -12.03 11.94 -13.36
N PRO A 52 -11.38 12.20 -14.50
CA PRO A 52 -11.30 13.53 -15.08
C PRO A 52 -12.70 14.13 -15.32
N PRO A 53 -12.86 15.46 -15.17
CA PRO A 53 -14.15 16.12 -15.35
C PRO A 53 -14.62 16.20 -16.81
N SER A 54 -13.74 15.88 -17.77
CA SER A 54 -13.95 15.92 -19.22
C SER A 54 -13.49 14.59 -19.83
N SER A 55 -14.20 14.12 -20.86
CA SER A 55 -13.87 12.91 -21.62
C SER A 55 -12.61 13.04 -22.48
N ASN A 56 -12.15 14.26 -22.77
CA ASN A 56 -10.98 14.55 -23.61
C ASN A 56 -9.70 14.83 -22.82
N SER A 57 -9.60 14.31 -21.59
CA SER A 57 -8.39 14.47 -20.79
C SER A 57 -7.30 13.48 -21.23
N HIS A 58 -6.05 13.92 -21.15
CA HIS A 58 -4.88 13.07 -21.42
C HIS A 58 -4.71 11.89 -20.45
N ALA A 59 -5.45 11.86 -19.35
CA ALA A 59 -5.42 10.80 -18.36
C ALA A 59 -6.81 10.20 -18.21
N SER A 60 -6.91 8.87 -18.18
CA SER A 60 -8.17 8.14 -17.89
C SER A 60 -8.58 8.31 -16.42
N PHE A 61 -7.59 8.37 -15.52
CA PHE A 61 -7.79 8.61 -14.08
C PHE A 61 -6.61 9.41 -13.52
N TYR A 62 -6.87 10.17 -12.47
CA TYR A 62 -5.83 10.68 -11.59
C TYR A 62 -5.79 9.81 -10.33
N THR A 63 -4.61 9.33 -9.97
CA THR A 63 -4.46 8.37 -8.88
C THR A 63 -3.52 8.87 -7.79
N PHE A 64 -3.79 8.44 -6.56
CA PHE A 64 -2.89 8.56 -5.42
C PHE A 64 -2.96 7.24 -4.65
N GLY A 65 -1.83 6.71 -4.20
CA GLY A 65 -1.78 5.47 -3.43
C GLY A 65 -0.63 5.45 -2.43
N HIS A 66 -0.86 4.87 -1.25
CA HIS A 66 0.18 4.54 -0.27
C HIS A 66 0.27 3.02 -0.05
N SER A 67 1.53 2.55 -0.02
CA SER A 67 2.11 1.30 -0.55
C SER A 67 2.07 1.15 -2.08
N SER A 68 0.90 1.08 -2.72
CA SER A 68 0.74 1.15 -4.18
C SER A 68 -0.75 1.22 -4.50
N VAL A 69 -1.17 1.96 -5.54
CA VAL A 69 -2.58 1.99 -5.98
C VAL A 69 -3.04 0.60 -6.36
N ASP A 70 -2.25 -0.10 -7.18
CA ASP A 70 -2.59 -1.43 -7.67
C ASP A 70 -2.71 -2.44 -6.54
N HIS A 71 -1.84 -2.35 -5.54
CA HIS A 71 -1.88 -3.23 -4.38
C HIS A 71 -3.17 -3.08 -3.57
N VAL A 72 -3.53 -1.84 -3.25
CA VAL A 72 -4.74 -1.54 -2.47
C VAL A 72 -6.00 -1.95 -3.24
N VAL A 73 -6.05 -1.66 -4.55
CA VAL A 73 -7.18 -2.05 -5.40
C VAL A 73 -7.28 -3.57 -5.53
N SER A 74 -6.15 -4.26 -5.71
CA SER A 74 -6.12 -5.73 -5.82
C SER A 74 -6.54 -6.39 -4.52
N SER A 75 -6.09 -5.88 -3.37
CA SER A 75 -6.52 -6.38 -2.05
C SER A 75 -8.03 -6.25 -1.88
N LEU A 76 -8.59 -5.08 -2.24
CA LEU A 76 -10.02 -4.83 -2.17
C LEU A 76 -10.83 -5.76 -3.08
N LEU A 77 -10.36 -6.00 -4.31
CA LEU A 77 -11.08 -6.86 -5.28
C LEU A 77 -11.03 -8.34 -4.91
N ASN A 78 -9.98 -8.77 -4.21
CA ASN A 78 -9.79 -10.16 -3.79
C ASN A 78 -10.35 -10.45 -2.39
N ASP A 79 -11.14 -9.52 -1.82
CA ASP A 79 -11.65 -9.53 -0.44
C ASP A 79 -10.56 -9.84 0.61
N GLN A 80 -9.32 -9.51 0.29
CA GLN A 80 -8.22 -9.61 1.23
C GLN A 80 -8.26 -8.37 2.11
N SER A 81 -8.20 -8.60 3.42
CA SER A 81 -7.98 -7.49 4.36
C SER A 81 -6.77 -6.69 3.87
N PRO A 82 -6.87 -5.34 3.75
CA PRO A 82 -5.70 -4.50 3.49
C PRO A 82 -4.61 -4.69 4.58
N PHE A 83 -4.99 -5.26 5.72
CA PHE A 83 -4.08 -5.93 6.65
C PHE A 83 -3.83 -7.37 6.23
N GLN A 84 -3.18 -7.54 5.09
CA GLN A 84 -2.40 -8.72 4.81
C GLN A 84 -1.03 -8.27 4.32
N THR A 85 -0.18 -7.94 5.29
CA THR A 85 1.23 -8.27 5.18
C THR A 85 1.38 -9.80 5.23
N ASN A 86 0.85 -10.49 4.21
CA ASN A 86 1.26 -11.84 3.82
C ASN A 86 2.36 -11.78 2.74
N GLN A 87 3.01 -10.63 2.58
CA GLN A 87 4.45 -10.65 2.42
C GLN A 87 5.02 -10.65 3.83
N GLY A 88 5.78 -11.69 4.18
CA GLY A 88 6.39 -11.80 5.49
C GLY A 88 6.98 -10.48 5.95
N ASN A 89 6.72 -10.13 7.22
CA ASN A 89 7.42 -9.09 7.95
C ASN A 89 8.94 -9.22 7.71
N ARG A 90 9.42 -8.53 6.68
CA ARG A 90 10.82 -8.20 6.46
C ARG A 90 10.93 -6.69 6.40
N SER A 91 10.52 -6.02 7.47
CA SER A 91 11.19 -4.79 7.87
C SER A 91 11.04 -4.53 9.37
N GLY A 92 12.13 -4.77 10.09
CA GLY A 92 12.36 -4.13 11.39
C GLY A 92 12.75 -5.05 12.56
N LEU A 93 13.96 -5.63 12.49
CA LEU A 93 14.75 -6.06 13.68
C LEU A 93 14.28 -7.29 14.49
N GLY A 94 13.64 -8.29 13.89
CA GLY A 94 13.38 -9.57 14.55
C GLY A 94 13.50 -10.74 13.58
N TYR A 95 14.06 -11.86 14.01
CA TYR A 95 14.05 -13.07 13.21
C TYR A 95 12.65 -13.68 13.23
N TRP A 96 12.17 -14.24 12.11
CA TRP A 96 10.79 -14.74 11.98
C TRP A 96 10.44 -15.89 12.94
N TRP A 97 11.45 -16.60 13.47
CA TRP A 97 11.29 -17.63 14.50
C TRP A 97 11.29 -17.09 15.94
N GLU A 98 11.40 -15.78 16.14
CA GLU A 98 11.31 -15.13 17.45
C GLU A 98 9.91 -14.60 17.76
N ASP A 99 8.97 -14.73 16.82
CA ASP A 99 7.58 -14.37 17.02
C ASP A 99 6.84 -15.49 17.77
N GLU A 100 6.21 -15.17 18.90
CA GLU A 100 5.41 -16.10 19.70
C GLU A 100 4.20 -16.71 18.93
N GLY A 101 3.95 -16.25 17.70
CA GLY A 101 2.94 -16.80 16.80
C GLY A 101 3.27 -18.21 16.27
N LEU A 102 4.55 -18.58 16.15
CA LEU A 102 4.94 -19.90 15.63
C LEU A 102 4.51 -21.03 16.56
N ASP A 103 4.65 -20.84 17.87
CA ASP A 103 4.25 -21.82 18.89
C ASP A 103 2.72 -21.95 19.04
N ARG A 104 1.96 -20.99 18.49
CA ARG A 104 0.49 -20.95 18.56
C ARG A 104 -0.19 -21.32 17.24
N SER A 105 0.54 -21.48 16.14
CA SER A 105 -0.07 -21.81 14.84
C SER A 105 -0.44 -23.30 14.79
N GLU A 106 -1.74 -23.57 14.68
CA GLU A 106 -2.30 -24.91 14.42
C GLU A 106 -2.51 -25.16 12.92
N ASN A 107 -2.08 -24.23 12.06
CA ASN A 107 -2.26 -24.32 10.61
C ASN A 107 -1.15 -25.19 9.97
N VAL A 108 -1.57 -26.33 9.41
CA VAL A 108 -0.68 -27.32 8.79
C VAL A 108 0.10 -26.76 7.60
N ASP A 109 -0.52 -25.88 6.80
CA ASP A 109 0.13 -25.31 5.62
C ASP A 109 1.21 -24.29 6.01
N GLU A 110 0.95 -23.47 7.03
CA GLU A 110 1.93 -22.53 7.58
C GLU A 110 3.15 -23.24 8.18
N LEU A 111 2.91 -24.33 8.93
CA LEU A 111 3.97 -25.17 9.51
C LEU A 111 4.83 -25.83 8.43
N LYS A 112 4.21 -26.25 7.32
CA LYS A 112 4.93 -26.85 6.19
C LYS A 112 5.81 -25.83 5.48
N ASP A 113 5.27 -24.64 5.20
CA ASP A 113 6.01 -23.55 4.57
C ASP A 113 7.18 -23.07 5.46
N ALA A 114 6.97 -23.02 6.78
CA ALA A 114 8.02 -22.73 7.76
C ALA A 114 9.16 -23.76 7.71
N THR A 115 8.80 -25.04 7.68
CA THR A 115 9.75 -26.15 7.62
C THR A 115 10.58 -26.07 6.33
N GLU A 116 9.96 -25.75 5.20
CA GLU A 116 10.65 -25.61 3.93
C GLU A 116 11.64 -24.43 3.94
N ALA A 117 11.25 -23.29 4.52
CA ALA A 117 12.10 -22.11 4.65
C ALA A 117 13.34 -22.38 5.51
N ILE A 118 13.18 -23.04 6.66
CA ILE A 118 14.28 -23.45 7.54
C ILE A 118 15.21 -24.41 6.82
N THR A 119 14.66 -25.39 6.11
CA THR A 119 15.43 -26.39 5.37
C THR A 119 16.35 -25.74 4.33
N ARG A 120 15.83 -24.77 3.56
CA ARG A 120 16.64 -24.00 2.58
C ARG A 120 17.74 -23.19 3.23
N MET A 121 17.47 -22.59 4.39
CA MET A 121 18.48 -21.81 5.10
C MET A 121 19.60 -22.71 5.63
N VAL A 122 19.26 -23.84 6.23
CA VAL A 122 20.22 -24.84 6.71
C VAL A 122 21.06 -25.39 5.57
N SER A 123 20.46 -25.70 4.41
CA SER A 123 21.21 -26.20 3.25
C SER A 123 22.23 -25.17 2.76
N ASN A 124 21.84 -23.89 2.68
CA ASN A 124 22.74 -22.82 2.27
C ASN A 124 23.92 -22.63 3.25
N LEU A 125 23.65 -22.74 4.55
CA LEU A 125 24.70 -22.65 5.56
C LEU A 125 25.67 -23.82 5.49
N ARG A 126 25.17 -25.05 5.31
CA ARG A 126 26.01 -26.24 5.11
C ARG A 126 26.94 -26.08 3.92
N LEU A 127 26.42 -25.66 2.77
CA LEU A 127 27.23 -25.39 1.58
C LEU A 127 28.35 -24.37 1.85
N ARG A 128 28.05 -23.31 2.61
CA ARG A 128 29.05 -22.30 2.97
C ARG A 128 30.10 -22.85 3.93
N VAL A 129 29.71 -23.69 4.89
CA VAL A 129 30.64 -24.35 5.80
C VAL A 129 31.57 -25.28 5.02
N ASP A 130 31.02 -26.11 4.15
CA ASP A 130 31.80 -27.03 3.31
C ASP A 130 32.81 -26.26 2.44
N THR A 131 32.38 -25.14 1.85
CA THR A 131 33.25 -24.26 1.05
C THR A 131 34.41 -23.66 1.87
N VAL A 132 34.21 -23.38 3.15
CA VAL A 132 35.26 -22.85 4.03
C VAL A 132 36.18 -23.95 4.53
N MET A 133 35.68 -25.17 4.70
CA MET A 133 36.46 -26.33 5.16
C MET A 133 37.37 -26.92 4.08
N GLU A 134 37.04 -26.73 2.79
CA GLU A 134 37.84 -27.20 1.65
C GLU A 134 38.98 -26.22 1.25
N LYS A 135 39.15 -25.12 1.99
CA LYS A 135 40.14 -24.07 1.76
C LYS A 135 41.18 -24.00 2.87
#